data_AF-A0A524KUY9-F1
#
_entry.id   AF-A0A524KUY9-F1
#
_cell.length_a   1.000
_cell.length_b   1.000
_cell.length_c   1.000
_cell.angle_alpha   90.00
_cell.angle_beta   90.00
_cell.angle_gamma   90.00
#
_symmetry.space_group_name_H-M   'P 1'
#
loop_
_entity.id
_entity.type
_entity.pdbx_description
1 polymer ?
#
loop_
_entity_poly.entity_id
_entity_poly.type
_entity_poly.pdbx_seq_one_letter_code
_entity_poly.pdbx_strand_id
1 'polypeptide(L)'
;MKALVFGGSGKMGSAVAWDLAKNSKVGEVGIIGITGRIENTLEKTKKWINSDKIVLHTVDVNNRKETMKLMKQYDVGAITLPDRKCSYKVVDMAIESGLNIVDILEEYHRKPDKYEVEGLEIPNNMTLDEYGESLHQKAIKNGVTFIDGMGFAPGLTNITLGEGIKKMDQADSAIARCGGVPAKEFAKNHPLKYMITWAFEHVLREYMVKVDVVKNGKIVEASAMDDLEKFQFNQLGKDEELACAITPGMPSFLYTRPQLKECAEKTIRWPGHWEGARVLKECGALDST
;
A
#
# COMPACT_ATOMS: atom_id res chain seq x y z
N MET A 1 -20.80 -4.16 -15.26
CA MET A 1 -19.44 -4.46 -14.80
C MET A 1 -19.47 -5.47 -13.65
N LYS A 2 -18.48 -6.37 -13.59
CA LYS A 2 -18.22 -7.33 -12.51
C LYS A 2 -16.83 -7.03 -11.93
N ALA A 3 -16.74 -6.79 -10.63
CA ALA A 3 -15.49 -6.51 -9.94
C ALA A 3 -15.07 -7.70 -9.05
N LEU A 4 -13.77 -8.01 -9.01
CA LEU A 4 -13.20 -9.07 -8.19
C LEU A 4 -12.25 -8.48 -7.13
N VAL A 5 -12.51 -8.72 -5.85
CA VAL A 5 -11.70 -8.20 -4.74
C VAL A 5 -10.90 -9.33 -4.11
N PHE A 6 -9.57 -9.26 -4.23
CA PHE A 6 -8.64 -10.20 -3.58
C PHE A 6 -8.34 -9.79 -2.16
N GLY A 7 -8.43 -10.73 -1.21
CA GLY A 7 -8.29 -10.43 0.22
C GLY A 7 -9.59 -9.89 0.85
N GLY A 8 -10.74 -10.31 0.32
CA GLY A 8 -12.05 -9.75 0.64
C GLY A 8 -12.50 -9.92 2.10
N SER A 9 -11.94 -10.87 2.86
CA SER A 9 -12.19 -10.99 4.30
C SER A 9 -11.25 -10.16 5.18
N GLY A 10 -10.24 -9.50 4.59
CA GLY A 10 -9.42 -8.51 5.27
C GLY A 10 -10.16 -7.19 5.48
N LYS A 11 -9.65 -6.32 6.36
CA LYS A 11 -10.26 -5.00 6.62
C LYS A 11 -10.35 -4.14 5.36
N MET A 12 -9.32 -4.15 4.53
CA MET A 12 -9.28 -3.33 3.31
C MET A 12 -10.17 -3.92 2.21
N GLY A 13 -10.06 -5.22 1.94
CA GLY A 13 -10.90 -5.88 0.95
C GLY A 13 -12.40 -5.82 1.27
N SER A 14 -12.76 -5.95 2.55
CA SER A 14 -14.16 -5.79 2.97
C SER A 14 -14.66 -4.36 2.81
N ALA A 15 -13.82 -3.34 3.10
CA ALA A 15 -14.16 -1.94 2.87
C ALA A 15 -14.30 -1.61 1.37
N VAL A 16 -13.41 -2.12 0.50
CA VAL A 16 -13.52 -1.96 -0.95
C VAL A 16 -14.83 -2.58 -1.47
N ALA A 17 -15.11 -3.82 -1.08
CA ALA A 17 -16.35 -4.50 -1.48
C ALA A 17 -17.60 -3.79 -0.95
N TRP A 18 -17.55 -3.24 0.26
CA TRP A 18 -18.62 -2.44 0.85
C TRP A 18 -18.88 -1.15 0.06
N ASP A 19 -17.82 -0.40 -0.28
CA ASP A 19 -17.95 0.83 -1.06
C ASP A 19 -18.55 0.55 -2.44
N LEU A 20 -18.00 -0.44 -3.17
CA LEU A 20 -18.52 -0.87 -4.47
C LEU A 20 -20.00 -1.30 -4.39
N ALA A 21 -20.42 -1.92 -3.28
CA ALA A 21 -21.79 -2.38 -3.10
C ALA A 21 -22.79 -1.24 -2.82
N LYS A 22 -22.35 -0.19 -2.12
CA LYS A 22 -23.21 0.93 -1.68
C LYS A 22 -23.17 2.14 -2.62
N ASN A 23 -22.12 2.27 -3.43
CA ASN A 23 -21.91 3.45 -4.24
C ASN A 23 -22.83 3.49 -5.48
N SER A 24 -23.76 4.44 -5.51
CA SER A 24 -24.71 4.63 -6.62
C SER A 24 -24.05 5.11 -7.92
N LYS A 25 -22.90 5.80 -7.83
CA LYS A 25 -22.09 6.17 -9.01
C LYS A 25 -21.40 4.97 -9.64
N VAL A 26 -21.27 3.89 -8.87
CA VAL A 26 -20.80 2.57 -9.32
C VAL A 26 -22.02 1.68 -9.63
N GLY A 27 -23.17 2.28 -9.96
CA GLY A 27 -24.43 1.59 -10.27
C GLY A 27 -24.31 0.53 -11.38
N GLU A 28 -23.28 0.63 -12.22
CA GLU A 28 -22.95 -0.35 -13.25
C GLU A 28 -22.27 -1.63 -12.72
N VAL A 29 -21.78 -1.66 -11.49
CA VAL A 29 -21.26 -2.88 -10.87
C VAL A 29 -22.44 -3.72 -10.37
N GLY A 30 -22.74 -4.75 -11.15
CA GLY A 30 -23.81 -5.70 -10.87
C GLY A 30 -23.36 -6.87 -10.00
N ILE A 31 -22.07 -7.22 -10.03
CA ILE A 31 -21.50 -8.35 -9.28
C ILE A 31 -20.16 -7.96 -8.65
N ILE A 32 -19.99 -8.31 -7.38
CA ILE A 32 -18.77 -8.09 -6.61
C ILE A 32 -18.34 -9.43 -6.06
N GLY A 33 -17.34 -10.04 -6.69
CA GLY A 33 -16.70 -11.25 -6.20
C GLY A 33 -15.73 -10.89 -5.08
N ILE A 34 -15.82 -11.54 -3.92
CA ILE A 34 -14.81 -11.43 -2.87
C ILE A 34 -14.08 -12.76 -2.71
N THR A 35 -12.75 -12.71 -2.60
CA THR A 35 -11.92 -13.92 -2.48
C THR A 35 -11.27 -14.05 -1.10
N GLY A 36 -11.08 -15.29 -0.67
CA GLY A 36 -10.35 -15.64 0.55
C GLY A 36 -10.25 -17.15 0.72
N ARG A 37 -9.40 -17.61 1.65
CA ARG A 37 -9.16 -19.05 1.87
C ARG A 37 -10.18 -19.71 2.79
N ILE A 38 -10.91 -18.93 3.58
CA ILE A 38 -11.79 -19.43 4.64
C ILE A 38 -13.22 -18.94 4.37
N GLU A 39 -14.07 -19.85 3.91
CA GLU A 39 -15.47 -19.59 3.55
C GLU A 39 -16.26 -18.88 4.67
N ASN A 40 -16.14 -19.35 5.91
CA ASN A 40 -16.82 -18.73 7.06
C ASN A 40 -16.46 -17.25 7.28
N THR A 41 -15.23 -16.83 6.93
CA THR A 41 -14.83 -15.41 7.04
C THR A 41 -15.42 -14.57 5.91
N LEU A 42 -15.58 -15.15 4.72
CA LEU A 42 -16.24 -14.51 3.58
C LEU A 42 -17.74 -14.34 3.85
N GLU A 43 -18.39 -15.35 4.44
CA GLU A 43 -19.80 -15.27 4.83
C GLU A 43 -20.06 -14.18 5.87
N LYS A 44 -19.20 -14.07 6.90
CA LYS A 44 -19.25 -12.95 7.86
C LYS A 44 -19.12 -11.61 7.18
N THR A 45 -18.23 -11.50 6.20
CA THR A 45 -18.02 -10.28 5.43
C THR A 45 -19.26 -9.93 4.60
N LYS A 46 -19.81 -10.89 3.85
CA LYS A 46 -21.05 -10.70 3.07
C LYS A 46 -22.21 -10.27 3.95
N LYS A 47 -22.40 -10.90 5.10
CA LYS A 47 -23.43 -10.52 6.09
C LYS A 47 -23.24 -9.09 6.58
N TRP A 48 -22.01 -8.66 6.84
CA TRP A 48 -21.71 -7.29 7.27
C TRP A 48 -21.96 -6.26 6.15
N ILE A 49 -21.55 -6.55 4.91
CA ILE A 49 -21.80 -5.68 3.75
C ILE A 49 -23.31 -5.55 3.48
N ASN A 50 -24.04 -6.65 3.67
CA ASN A 50 -25.49 -6.75 3.47
C ASN A 50 -25.90 -6.22 2.08
N SER A 51 -25.50 -6.96 1.05
CA SER A 51 -25.81 -6.66 -0.36
C SER A 51 -25.88 -7.94 -1.19
N ASP A 52 -26.91 -8.03 -2.02
CA ASP A 52 -27.13 -9.16 -2.94
C ASP A 52 -26.12 -9.19 -4.10
N LYS A 53 -25.35 -8.11 -4.28
CA LYS A 53 -24.27 -8.04 -5.28
C LYS A 53 -23.05 -8.89 -4.92
N ILE A 54 -22.92 -9.31 -3.65
CA ILE A 54 -21.72 -10.01 -3.15
C ILE A 54 -21.78 -11.51 -3.49
N VAL A 55 -20.77 -11.97 -4.24
CA VAL A 55 -20.53 -13.38 -4.58
C VAL A 55 -19.24 -13.84 -3.92
N LEU A 56 -19.28 -15.01 -3.29
CA LEU A 56 -18.15 -15.56 -2.53
C LEU A 56 -17.32 -16.50 -3.39
N HIS A 57 -16.00 -16.39 -3.29
CA HIS A 57 -15.05 -17.30 -3.93
C HIS A 57 -14.02 -17.78 -2.91
N THR A 58 -14.16 -19.02 -2.46
CA THR A 58 -13.13 -19.66 -1.66
C THR A 58 -12.01 -20.11 -2.58
N VAL A 59 -10.91 -19.35 -2.63
CA VAL A 59 -9.76 -19.61 -3.51
C VAL A 59 -8.47 -19.27 -2.78
N ASP A 60 -7.49 -20.15 -2.90
CA ASP A 60 -6.11 -19.88 -2.50
C ASP A 60 -5.36 -19.32 -3.72
N VAL A 61 -4.79 -18.12 -3.58
CA VAL A 61 -4.02 -17.46 -4.65
C VAL A 61 -2.76 -18.23 -5.05
N ASN A 62 -2.32 -19.20 -4.25
CA ASN A 62 -1.27 -20.14 -4.65
C ASN A 62 -1.76 -21.17 -5.69
N ASN A 63 -3.07 -21.37 -5.84
CA ASN A 63 -3.62 -22.16 -6.94
C ASN A 63 -3.79 -21.28 -8.18
N ARG A 64 -2.73 -21.19 -8.97
CA ARG A 64 -2.69 -20.37 -10.19
C ARG A 64 -3.83 -20.68 -11.16
N LYS A 65 -4.10 -21.96 -11.41
CA LYS A 65 -5.11 -22.40 -12.39
C LYS A 65 -6.51 -21.97 -12.00
N GLU A 66 -6.89 -22.16 -10.74
CA GLU A 66 -8.21 -21.77 -10.24
C GLU A 66 -8.35 -20.25 -10.18
N THR A 67 -7.31 -19.56 -9.71
CA THR A 67 -7.30 -18.10 -9.62
C THR A 67 -7.46 -17.44 -10.99
N MET A 68 -6.71 -17.87 -12.00
CA MET A 68 -6.84 -17.34 -13.37
C MET A 68 -8.19 -17.71 -14.02
N LYS A 69 -8.72 -18.91 -13.74
CA LYS A 69 -10.07 -19.29 -14.20
C LYS A 69 -11.14 -18.38 -13.60
N LEU A 70 -10.97 -17.95 -12.36
CA LEU A 70 -11.86 -16.99 -11.71
C LEU A 70 -11.72 -15.59 -12.33
N MET A 71 -10.49 -15.09 -12.51
CA MET A 71 -10.22 -13.76 -13.08
C MET A 71 -10.93 -13.54 -14.43
N LYS A 72 -10.96 -14.55 -15.30
CA LYS A 72 -11.63 -14.50 -16.62
C LYS A 72 -13.15 -14.28 -16.56
N GLN A 73 -13.77 -14.34 -15.38
CA GLN A 73 -15.21 -14.13 -15.20
C GLN A 73 -15.55 -12.69 -14.80
N TYR A 74 -14.55 -11.83 -14.61
CA TYR A 74 -14.65 -10.46 -14.12
C TYR A 74 -14.02 -9.45 -15.07
N ASP A 75 -14.43 -8.20 -14.97
CA ASP A 75 -13.99 -7.12 -15.86
C ASP A 75 -12.81 -6.33 -15.26
N VAL A 76 -12.76 -6.23 -13.92
CA VAL A 76 -11.73 -5.51 -13.16
C VAL A 76 -11.46 -6.17 -11.81
N GLY A 77 -10.23 -6.07 -11.33
CA GLY A 77 -9.81 -6.57 -10.02
C GLY A 77 -9.31 -5.48 -9.08
N ALA A 78 -9.57 -5.63 -7.79
CA ALA A 78 -8.93 -4.88 -6.71
C ALA A 78 -8.10 -5.85 -5.86
N ILE A 79 -6.82 -5.59 -5.69
CA ILE A 79 -5.90 -6.42 -4.92
C ILE A 79 -5.66 -5.74 -3.57
N THR A 80 -6.14 -6.38 -2.50
CA THR A 80 -5.95 -5.91 -1.11
C THR A 80 -5.24 -6.98 -0.28
N LEU A 81 -4.29 -7.68 -0.90
CA LEU A 81 -3.49 -8.72 -0.24
C LEU A 81 -2.40 -8.08 0.62
N PRO A 82 -2.01 -8.74 1.72
CA PRO A 82 -1.23 -8.08 2.76
C PRO A 82 0.25 -7.92 2.43
N ASP A 83 0.81 -8.74 1.54
CA ASP A 83 2.26 -8.87 1.33
C ASP A 83 2.63 -8.90 -0.16
N ARG A 84 3.90 -8.57 -0.47
CA ARG A 84 4.43 -8.58 -1.84
C ARG A 84 4.37 -9.96 -2.49
N LYS A 85 4.63 -11.04 -1.76
CA LYS A 85 4.54 -12.40 -2.33
C LYS A 85 3.17 -12.68 -2.95
N CYS A 86 2.10 -12.39 -2.23
CA CYS A 86 0.74 -12.61 -2.66
C CYS A 86 0.31 -11.59 -3.71
N SER A 87 0.66 -10.30 -3.52
CA SER A 87 0.33 -9.25 -4.49
C SER A 87 0.98 -9.48 -5.85
N TYR A 88 2.31 -9.65 -5.94
CA TYR A 88 3.00 -9.88 -7.22
C TYR A 88 2.50 -11.16 -7.92
N LYS A 89 2.18 -12.21 -7.17
CA LYS A 89 1.61 -13.45 -7.72
C LYS A 89 0.26 -13.18 -8.38
N VAL A 90 -0.62 -12.42 -7.73
CA VAL A 90 -1.94 -12.05 -8.28
C VAL A 90 -1.82 -11.06 -9.42
N VAL A 91 -0.91 -10.10 -9.36
CA VAL A 91 -0.60 -9.15 -10.45
C VAL A 91 -0.18 -9.90 -11.72
N ASP A 92 0.78 -10.82 -11.62
CA ASP A 92 1.24 -11.62 -12.76
C ASP A 92 0.10 -12.47 -13.36
N MET A 93 -0.70 -13.12 -12.51
CA MET A 93 -1.88 -13.89 -12.96
C MET A 93 -2.95 -13.01 -13.62
N ALA A 94 -3.18 -11.81 -13.10
CA ALA A 94 -4.15 -10.87 -13.65
C ALA A 94 -3.71 -10.36 -15.02
N ILE A 95 -2.44 -9.98 -15.16
CA ILE A 95 -1.83 -9.57 -16.43
C ILE A 95 -1.96 -10.69 -17.48
N GLU A 96 -1.64 -11.94 -17.12
CA GLU A 96 -1.79 -13.07 -18.04
C GLU A 96 -3.24 -13.43 -18.35
N SER A 97 -4.16 -13.15 -17.43
CA SER A 97 -5.60 -13.40 -17.64
C SER A 97 -6.30 -12.28 -18.41
N GLY A 98 -5.63 -11.14 -18.66
CA GLY A 98 -6.23 -9.96 -19.28
C GLY A 98 -7.10 -9.12 -18.34
N LEU A 99 -6.95 -9.26 -17.02
CA LEU A 99 -7.76 -8.56 -16.03
C LEU A 99 -7.12 -7.22 -15.66
N ASN A 100 -7.81 -6.12 -15.92
CA ASN A 100 -7.41 -4.79 -15.41
C ASN A 100 -7.44 -4.79 -13.88
N ILE A 101 -6.42 -4.23 -13.24
CA ILE A 101 -6.26 -4.31 -11.79
C ILE A 101 -5.83 -3.00 -11.14
N VAL A 102 -6.30 -2.83 -9.92
CA VAL A 102 -5.82 -1.82 -8.96
C VAL A 102 -5.25 -2.54 -7.75
N ASP A 103 -4.07 -2.16 -7.30
CA ASP A 103 -3.41 -2.70 -6.11
C ASP A 103 -3.15 -1.59 -5.08
N ILE A 104 -3.37 -1.88 -3.80
CA ILE A 104 -3.24 -0.92 -2.69
C ILE A 104 -1.97 -1.10 -1.86
N LEU A 105 -1.13 -2.08 -2.18
CA LEU A 105 0.10 -2.38 -1.48
C LEU A 105 1.07 -1.20 -1.58
N GLU A 106 1.87 -1.03 -0.54
CA GLU A 106 2.97 -0.08 -0.50
C GLU A 106 4.12 -0.58 -1.39
N GLU A 107 3.95 -0.44 -2.70
CA GLU A 107 4.91 -0.91 -3.67
C GLU A 107 4.83 -0.10 -4.96
N TYR A 108 5.96 0.02 -5.65
CA TYR A 108 5.98 0.35 -7.07
C TYR A 108 6.45 -0.89 -7.83
N HIS A 109 5.53 -1.68 -8.37
CA HIS A 109 5.78 -3.05 -8.85
C HIS A 109 6.80 -3.12 -9.99
N ARG A 110 7.00 -2.02 -10.72
CA ARG A 110 8.02 -1.91 -11.76
C ARG A 110 9.44 -1.79 -11.19
N LYS A 111 9.57 -1.34 -9.94
CA LYS A 111 10.81 -1.18 -9.17
C LYS A 111 10.64 -1.80 -7.78
N PRO A 112 10.64 -3.14 -7.68
CA PRO A 112 10.43 -3.84 -6.42
C PRO A 112 11.44 -3.41 -5.34
N ASP A 113 11.01 -3.43 -4.08
CA ASP A 113 11.87 -3.12 -2.96
C ASP A 113 13.07 -4.09 -2.86
N LYS A 114 14.28 -3.55 -2.63
CA LYS A 114 15.54 -4.30 -2.60
C LYS A 114 15.74 -5.05 -1.28
N TYR A 115 15.13 -4.56 -0.20
CA TYR A 115 15.32 -5.04 1.16
C TYR A 115 14.10 -5.80 1.65
N GLU A 116 12.90 -5.31 1.34
CA GLU A 116 11.63 -5.89 1.77
C GLU A 116 10.98 -6.74 0.69
N VAL A 117 11.52 -7.93 0.43
CA VAL A 117 10.92 -8.78 -0.61
C VAL A 117 9.72 -9.61 -0.11
N GLU A 118 9.54 -9.80 1.20
CA GLU A 118 8.42 -10.55 1.81
C GLU A 118 8.19 -11.94 1.17
N GLY A 119 9.28 -12.63 0.81
CA GLY A 119 9.21 -13.93 0.14
C GLY A 119 8.73 -13.87 -1.31
N LEU A 120 8.86 -12.71 -1.97
CA LEU A 120 8.63 -12.53 -3.40
C LEU A 120 9.32 -13.63 -4.22
N GLU A 121 8.54 -14.32 -5.03
CA GLU A 121 9.00 -15.40 -5.89
C GLU A 121 9.39 -14.81 -7.26
N ILE A 122 10.68 -14.73 -7.54
CA ILE A 122 11.20 -14.18 -8.80
C ILE A 122 11.34 -15.30 -9.85
N PRO A 123 10.68 -15.22 -11.01
CA PRO A 123 10.82 -16.21 -12.07
C PRO A 123 12.20 -16.19 -12.75
N ASN A 124 12.63 -17.36 -13.25
CA ASN A 124 13.69 -17.48 -14.27
C ASN A 124 15.05 -16.83 -13.94
N ASN A 125 15.46 -16.80 -12.67
CA ASN A 125 16.72 -16.16 -12.23
C ASN A 125 16.84 -14.68 -12.64
N MET A 126 15.72 -13.99 -12.83
CA MET A 126 15.72 -12.54 -13.05
C MET A 126 16.18 -11.80 -11.79
N THR A 127 16.73 -10.61 -11.97
CA THR A 127 16.84 -9.61 -10.90
C THR A 127 15.46 -9.01 -10.58
N LEU A 128 15.32 -8.35 -9.43
CA LEU A 128 14.09 -7.64 -9.05
C LEU A 128 13.65 -6.62 -10.11
N ASP A 129 14.61 -5.82 -10.59
CA ASP A 129 14.38 -4.82 -11.64
C ASP A 129 13.92 -5.44 -12.96
N GLU A 130 14.54 -6.55 -13.37
CA GLU A 130 14.13 -7.28 -14.57
C GLU A 130 12.73 -7.87 -14.42
N TYR A 131 12.39 -8.39 -13.24
CA TYR A 131 11.05 -8.93 -12.99
C TYR A 131 9.99 -7.82 -13.03
N GLY A 132 10.21 -6.70 -12.35
CA GLY A 132 9.31 -5.55 -12.38
C GLY A 132 9.11 -4.99 -13.79
N GLU A 133 10.19 -4.86 -14.57
CA GLU A 133 10.09 -4.46 -15.97
C GLU A 133 9.36 -5.50 -16.82
N SER A 134 9.58 -6.80 -16.56
CA SER A 134 8.87 -7.87 -17.27
C SER A 134 7.35 -7.80 -17.05
N LEU A 135 6.90 -7.49 -15.83
CA LEU A 135 5.48 -7.29 -15.53
C LEU A 135 4.91 -6.12 -16.32
N HIS A 136 5.63 -5.00 -16.38
CA HIS A 136 5.24 -3.84 -17.18
C HIS A 136 5.09 -4.19 -18.67
N GLN A 137 6.08 -4.87 -19.25
CA GLN A 137 6.05 -5.27 -20.65
C GLN A 137 4.94 -6.29 -20.95
N LYS A 138 4.71 -7.26 -20.05
CA LYS A 138 3.58 -8.20 -20.15
C LYS A 138 2.23 -7.47 -20.10
N ALA A 139 2.07 -6.49 -19.22
CA ALA A 139 0.85 -5.70 -19.11
C ALA A 139 0.54 -4.94 -20.40
N ILE A 140 1.54 -4.26 -20.98
CA ILE A 140 1.43 -3.59 -22.29
C ILE A 140 1.02 -4.59 -23.37
N LYS A 141 1.75 -5.71 -23.48
CA LYS A 141 1.50 -6.74 -24.50
C LYS A 141 0.09 -7.31 -24.43
N ASN A 142 -0.43 -7.52 -23.22
CA ASN A 142 -1.75 -8.12 -23.00
C ASN A 142 -2.87 -7.08 -22.92
N GLY A 143 -2.58 -5.78 -23.08
CA GLY A 143 -3.57 -4.71 -23.02
C GLY A 143 -4.18 -4.52 -21.63
N VAL A 144 -3.44 -4.86 -20.57
CA VAL A 144 -3.90 -4.76 -19.19
C VAL A 144 -3.50 -3.43 -18.59
N THR A 145 -4.48 -2.69 -18.07
CA THR A 145 -4.26 -1.54 -17.21
C THR A 145 -4.01 -2.01 -15.80
N PHE A 146 -2.83 -1.70 -15.28
CA PHE A 146 -2.43 -1.97 -13.91
C PHE A 146 -2.07 -0.66 -13.22
N ILE A 147 -2.74 -0.37 -12.10
CA ILE A 147 -2.50 0.79 -11.25
C ILE A 147 -2.12 0.30 -9.85
N ASP A 148 -0.92 0.61 -9.38
CA ASP A 148 -0.42 0.22 -8.06
C ASP A 148 -0.30 1.42 -7.10
N GLY A 149 -0.09 1.12 -5.82
CA GLY A 149 0.05 2.13 -4.77
C GLY A 149 -1.19 3.01 -4.62
N MET A 150 -2.39 2.42 -4.71
CA MET A 150 -3.68 3.13 -4.65
C MET A 150 -4.35 3.02 -3.26
N GLY A 151 -3.57 3.16 -2.20
CA GLY A 151 -4.03 3.12 -0.82
C GLY A 151 -4.11 4.51 -0.17
N PHE A 152 -3.75 4.56 1.12
CA PHE A 152 -3.61 5.80 1.86
C PHE A 152 -2.25 6.46 1.57
N ALA A 153 -1.17 5.72 1.79
CA ALA A 153 0.19 6.09 1.45
C ALA A 153 0.99 4.81 1.14
N PRO A 154 1.49 4.63 -0.09
CA PRO A 154 1.21 5.41 -1.30
C PRO A 154 -0.28 5.41 -1.68
N GLY A 155 -0.70 6.46 -2.38
CA GLY A 155 -2.07 6.61 -2.88
C GLY A 155 -2.55 8.03 -2.70
N LEU A 156 -3.32 8.29 -1.63
CA LEU A 156 -3.79 9.64 -1.33
C LEU A 156 -2.62 10.64 -1.13
N THR A 157 -1.50 10.23 -0.55
CA THR A 157 -0.28 11.06 -0.46
C THR A 157 0.21 11.47 -1.85
N ASN A 158 0.39 10.49 -2.74
CA ASN A 158 0.82 10.70 -4.12
C ASN A 158 -0.16 11.54 -4.95
N ILE A 159 -1.46 11.31 -4.80
CA ILE A 159 -2.51 12.07 -5.51
C ILE A 159 -2.50 13.53 -5.07
N THR A 160 -2.46 13.77 -3.75
CA THR A 160 -2.51 15.15 -3.21
C THR A 160 -1.23 15.92 -3.50
N LEU A 161 -0.05 15.30 -3.38
CA LEU A 161 1.21 15.91 -3.80
C LEU A 161 1.24 16.17 -5.30
N GLY A 162 0.80 15.21 -6.12
CA GLY A 162 0.74 15.36 -7.56
C GLY A 162 -0.15 16.53 -7.99
N GLU A 163 -1.29 16.71 -7.33
CA GLU A 163 -2.18 17.86 -7.54
C GLU A 163 -1.55 19.18 -7.09
N GLY A 164 -0.85 19.20 -5.96
CA GLY A 164 -0.09 20.36 -5.50
C GLY A 164 0.97 20.80 -6.52
N ILE A 165 1.77 19.85 -7.00
CA ILE A 165 2.81 20.08 -8.02
C ILE A 165 2.22 20.69 -9.30
N LYS A 166 1.06 20.18 -9.78
CA LYS A 166 0.41 20.70 -10.99
C LYS A 166 -0.06 22.15 -10.89
N LYS A 167 -0.27 22.66 -9.68
CA LYS A 167 -0.72 24.04 -9.42
C LYS A 167 0.43 25.03 -9.31
N MET A 168 1.67 24.56 -9.32
CA MET A 168 2.86 25.38 -9.24
C MET A 168 3.51 25.50 -10.62
N ASP A 169 4.12 26.64 -10.92
CA ASP A 169 4.94 26.80 -12.13
C ASP A 169 6.17 25.88 -12.09
N GLN A 170 6.73 25.71 -10.90
CA GLN A 170 7.85 24.82 -10.61
C GLN A 170 7.75 24.30 -9.17
N ALA A 171 7.99 23.00 -8.98
CA ALA A 171 8.16 22.39 -7.69
C ALA A 171 9.61 21.89 -7.55
N ASP A 172 10.34 22.43 -6.56
CA ASP A 172 11.69 21.98 -6.23
C ASP A 172 11.69 20.86 -5.17
N SER A 173 10.65 20.77 -4.34
CA SER A 173 10.55 19.80 -3.26
C SER A 173 9.12 19.27 -3.11
N ALA A 174 9.00 17.97 -2.78
CA ALA A 174 7.73 17.36 -2.38
C ALA A 174 7.96 16.40 -1.20
N ILE A 175 7.50 16.78 -0.01
CA ILE A 175 7.62 15.97 1.20
C ILE A 175 6.21 15.57 1.67
N ALA A 176 5.91 14.28 1.70
CA ALA A 176 4.69 13.78 2.32
C ALA A 176 4.92 13.60 3.82
N ARG A 177 4.19 14.32 4.66
CA ARG A 177 4.07 13.98 6.09
C ARG A 177 2.73 13.27 6.29
N CYS A 178 2.76 11.97 6.52
CA CYS A 178 1.56 11.13 6.58
C CYS A 178 1.60 10.20 7.79
N GLY A 179 0.49 9.91 8.46
CA GLY A 179 0.51 8.92 9.54
C GLY A 179 -0.84 8.62 10.14
N GLY A 180 -1.12 7.33 10.34
CA GLY A 180 -2.23 6.87 11.17
C GLY A 180 -1.84 6.91 12.63
N VAL A 181 -2.26 7.95 13.36
CA VAL A 181 -2.04 8.07 14.81
C VAL A 181 -3.34 7.86 15.58
N PRO A 182 -3.31 7.21 16.76
CA PRO A 182 -4.49 7.10 17.60
C PRO A 182 -4.94 8.48 18.07
N ALA A 183 -6.24 8.64 18.35
CA ALA A 183 -6.72 9.87 18.96
C ALA A 183 -6.02 10.11 20.31
N LYS A 184 -5.78 11.39 20.63
CA LYS A 184 -4.89 11.84 21.71
C LYS A 184 -5.24 11.23 23.07
N GLU A 185 -6.54 11.09 23.35
CA GLU A 185 -7.06 10.51 24.58
C GLU A 185 -6.71 9.03 24.77
N PHE A 186 -6.48 8.29 23.67
CA PHE A 186 -6.03 6.90 23.69
C PHE A 186 -4.51 6.79 23.62
N ALA A 187 -3.85 7.68 22.89
CA ALA A 187 -2.39 7.67 22.71
C ALA A 187 -1.64 7.60 24.04
N LYS A 188 -2.08 8.37 25.05
CA LYS A 188 -1.46 8.40 26.39
C LYS A 188 -1.51 7.07 27.16
N ASN A 189 -2.39 6.13 26.76
CA ASN A 189 -2.54 4.84 27.43
C ASN A 189 -1.60 3.77 26.88
N HIS A 190 -0.79 4.09 25.86
CA HIS A 190 0.12 3.15 25.19
C HIS A 190 1.58 3.61 25.35
N PRO A 191 2.54 2.72 25.69
CA PRO A 191 3.95 3.09 25.87
C PRO A 191 4.58 3.78 24.66
N LEU A 192 4.26 3.31 23.46
CA LEU A 192 4.72 3.91 22.20
C LEU A 192 3.71 4.92 21.62
N LYS A 193 2.63 5.26 22.34
CA LYS A 193 1.57 6.15 21.84
C LYS A 193 0.99 5.74 20.47
N TYR A 194 0.93 4.44 20.22
CA TYR A 194 0.53 3.85 18.94
C TYR A 194 -0.50 2.74 19.14
N MET A 195 -1.35 2.52 18.14
CA MET A 195 -2.31 1.41 18.09
C MET A 195 -2.18 0.67 16.76
N ILE A 196 -2.21 -0.65 16.82
CA ILE A 196 -2.08 -1.51 15.63
C ILE A 196 -3.39 -1.44 14.83
N THR A 197 -3.33 -0.83 13.64
CA THR A 197 -4.49 -0.66 12.76
C THR A 197 -4.44 -1.56 11.53
N TRP A 198 -3.23 -1.98 11.13
CA TRP A 198 -2.91 -2.85 9.99
C TRP A 198 -1.81 -3.87 10.38
N ALA A 199 -1.18 -4.54 9.41
CA ALA A 199 -0.21 -5.61 9.68
C ALA A 199 0.95 -5.10 10.56
N PHE A 200 1.06 -5.61 11.79
CA PHE A 200 1.99 -5.05 12.78
C PHE A 200 3.45 -5.28 12.42
N GLU A 201 3.76 -6.45 11.82
CA GLU A 201 5.09 -6.79 11.33
C GLU A 201 5.62 -5.73 10.35
N HIS A 202 4.75 -5.23 9.46
CA HIS A 202 5.13 -4.19 8.51
C HIS A 202 5.43 -2.86 9.21
N VAL A 203 4.65 -2.47 10.22
CA VAL A 203 4.93 -1.25 11.02
C VAL A 203 6.32 -1.31 11.64
N LEU A 204 6.72 -2.46 12.19
CA LEU A 204 8.02 -2.61 12.83
C LEU A 204 9.15 -2.60 11.79
N ARG A 205 8.92 -3.28 10.67
CA ARG A 205 9.85 -3.37 9.55
C ARG A 205 10.13 -2.02 8.91
N GLU A 206 9.12 -1.16 8.78
CA GLU A 206 9.28 0.23 8.29
C GLU A 206 10.37 1.00 9.03
N TYR A 207 10.69 0.64 10.28
CA TYR A 207 11.71 1.32 11.09
C TYR A 207 13.12 0.73 10.92
N MET A 208 13.22 -0.45 10.32
CA MET A 208 14.45 -1.25 10.19
C MET A 208 15.08 -1.16 8.80
N VAL A 209 14.38 -0.58 7.83
CA VAL A 209 14.78 -0.60 6.42
C VAL A 209 15.52 0.65 5.97
N LYS A 210 16.13 0.52 4.80
CA LYS A 210 16.68 1.60 4.01
C LYS A 210 15.69 1.96 2.92
N VAL A 211 15.59 3.25 2.62
CA VAL A 211 14.62 3.77 1.66
C VAL A 211 15.31 4.73 0.70
N ASP A 212 14.90 4.66 -0.56
CA ASP A 212 15.35 5.60 -1.57
C ASP A 212 14.55 6.91 -1.43
N VAL A 213 15.26 8.04 -1.34
CA VAL A 213 14.70 9.41 -1.31
C VAL A 213 15.41 10.26 -2.36
N VAL A 214 14.83 11.41 -2.75
CA VAL A 214 15.55 12.38 -3.58
C VAL A 214 16.16 13.45 -2.69
N LYS A 215 17.47 13.66 -2.83
CA LYS A 215 18.23 14.73 -2.15
C LYS A 215 19.20 15.39 -3.13
N ASN A 216 19.22 16.72 -3.18
CA ASN A 216 19.99 17.50 -4.15
C ASN A 216 19.79 17.02 -5.61
N GLY A 217 18.57 16.63 -5.96
CA GLY A 217 18.20 16.16 -7.31
C GLY A 217 18.73 14.78 -7.67
N LYS A 218 19.17 13.99 -6.69
CA LYS A 218 19.65 12.61 -6.89
C LYS A 218 18.89 11.65 -5.98
N ILE A 219 18.59 10.47 -6.51
CA ILE A 219 18.10 9.36 -5.68
C ILE A 219 19.26 8.90 -4.80
N VAL A 220 19.06 8.91 -3.49
CA VAL A 220 20.02 8.46 -2.48
C VAL A 220 19.30 7.58 -1.47
N GLU A 221 20.05 6.66 -0.88
CA GLU A 221 19.54 5.82 0.19
C GLU A 221 19.62 6.56 1.53
N ALA A 222 18.52 6.55 2.27
CA ALA A 222 18.41 7.03 3.64
C ALA A 222 18.01 5.86 4.56
N SER A 223 18.35 5.96 5.85
CA SER A 223 17.86 4.98 6.82
C SER A 223 16.47 5.40 7.31
N ALA A 224 15.56 4.45 7.48
CA ALA A 224 14.32 4.74 8.18
C ALA A 224 14.60 5.33 9.57
N MET A 225 13.74 6.24 10.00
CA MET A 225 13.89 7.07 11.21
C MET A 225 14.92 8.20 11.12
N ASP A 226 15.63 8.37 10.00
CA ASP A 226 16.46 9.55 9.74
C ASP A 226 15.58 10.80 9.56
N ASP A 227 16.23 11.98 9.66
CA ASP A 227 15.59 13.28 9.48
C ASP A 227 14.33 13.48 10.36
N LEU A 228 14.44 12.98 11.60
CA LEU A 228 13.46 13.16 12.65
C LEU A 228 13.27 14.66 12.94
N GLU A 229 12.06 15.13 12.76
CA GLU A 229 11.67 16.51 13.00
C GLU A 229 10.40 16.58 13.86
N LYS A 230 10.31 17.64 14.66
CA LYS A 230 9.09 18.02 15.37
C LYS A 230 8.43 19.18 14.66
N PHE A 231 7.11 19.20 14.64
CA PHE A 231 6.35 20.30 14.07
C PHE A 231 5.03 20.51 14.84
N GLN A 232 4.56 21.75 14.83
CA GLN A 232 3.26 22.09 15.38
C GLN A 232 2.18 21.98 14.29
N PHE A 233 1.15 21.17 14.53
CA PHE A 233 -0.04 21.13 13.69
C PHE A 233 -1.15 21.97 14.32
N ASN A 234 -1.34 23.18 13.78
CA ASN A 234 -2.29 24.19 14.28
C ASN A 234 -3.46 24.46 13.31
N GLN A 235 -3.86 23.44 12.55
CA GLN A 235 -4.90 23.53 11.52
C GLN A 235 -6.15 22.73 11.92
N LEU A 236 -7.28 22.99 11.26
CA LEU A 236 -8.54 22.23 11.44
C LEU A 236 -9.02 22.17 12.92
N GLY A 237 -8.79 23.23 13.69
CA GLY A 237 -9.18 23.30 15.10
C GLY A 237 -8.36 22.40 16.03
N LYS A 238 -7.18 21.95 15.59
CA LYS A 238 -6.19 21.25 16.40
C LYS A 238 -5.02 22.18 16.68
N ASP A 239 -4.34 21.94 17.79
CA ASP A 239 -3.06 22.57 18.15
C ASP A 239 -2.22 21.53 18.89
N GLU A 240 -1.46 20.74 18.12
CA GLU A 240 -0.76 19.56 18.62
C GLU A 240 0.69 19.51 18.13
N GLU A 241 1.63 19.24 19.04
CA GLU A 241 3.00 18.90 18.66
C GLU A 241 3.03 17.45 18.15
N LEU A 242 3.62 17.27 16.96
CA LEU A 242 3.80 15.98 16.31
C LEU A 242 5.26 15.81 15.90
N ALA A 243 5.67 14.57 15.67
CA ALA A 243 6.99 14.24 15.18
C ALA A 243 6.88 13.36 13.93
N CYS A 244 7.78 13.56 12.98
CA CYS A 244 7.89 12.67 11.82
C CYS A 244 9.33 12.38 11.45
N ALA A 245 9.55 11.21 10.88
CA ALA A 245 10.85 10.77 10.38
C ALA A 245 10.67 9.99 9.07
N ILE A 246 11.74 9.86 8.30
CA ILE A 246 11.73 9.19 7.00
C ILE A 246 11.28 7.73 7.17
N THR A 247 10.37 7.30 6.29
CA THR A 247 9.89 5.91 6.14
C THR A 247 9.66 5.61 4.66
N PRO A 248 9.40 4.34 4.28
CA PRO A 248 8.84 4.03 2.96
C PRO A 248 7.50 4.77 2.74
N GLY A 249 7.07 4.91 1.48
CA GLY A 249 5.71 5.43 1.17
C GLY A 249 5.53 6.17 -0.16
N MET A 250 6.62 6.63 -0.81
CA MET A 250 6.57 7.33 -2.12
C MET A 250 7.40 6.67 -3.24
N PRO A 251 7.35 5.34 -3.43
CA PRO A 251 8.31 4.63 -4.29
C PRO A 251 8.26 5.06 -5.77
N SER A 252 7.08 5.41 -6.30
CA SER A 252 6.94 5.80 -7.72
C SER A 252 7.34 7.25 -8.01
N PHE A 253 7.29 8.15 -7.02
CA PHE A 253 7.63 9.57 -7.21
C PHE A 253 9.10 9.76 -7.56
N LEU A 254 9.97 8.90 -7.02
CA LEU A 254 11.40 8.86 -7.31
C LEU A 254 11.69 8.78 -8.82
N TYR A 255 10.83 8.09 -9.57
CA TYR A 255 11.00 7.83 -11.01
C TYR A 255 10.08 8.68 -11.89
N THR A 256 8.93 9.09 -11.36
CA THR A 256 7.91 9.83 -12.13
C THR A 256 8.01 11.35 -11.97
N ARG A 257 8.82 11.84 -11.02
CA ARG A 257 9.08 13.27 -10.78
C ARG A 257 10.58 13.59 -10.72
N PRO A 258 11.36 13.26 -11.77
CA PRO A 258 12.82 13.41 -11.77
C PRO A 258 13.30 14.86 -11.66
N GLN A 259 12.41 15.84 -11.84
CA GLN A 259 12.73 17.27 -11.70
C GLN A 259 12.83 17.74 -10.24
N LEU A 260 12.32 16.97 -9.27
CA LEU A 260 12.37 17.34 -7.86
C LEU A 260 13.83 17.32 -7.36
N LYS A 261 14.20 18.31 -6.57
CA LYS A 261 15.49 18.34 -5.86
C LYS A 261 15.41 17.60 -4.53
N GLU A 262 14.26 17.63 -3.87
CA GLU A 262 14.00 16.95 -2.60
C GLU A 262 12.67 16.19 -2.67
N CYS A 263 12.66 14.90 -2.32
CA CYS A 263 11.44 14.09 -2.28
C CYS A 263 11.58 12.99 -1.22
N ALA A 264 10.65 12.95 -0.26
CA ALA A 264 10.63 11.92 0.77
C ALA A 264 9.21 11.75 1.33
N GLU A 265 8.94 10.54 1.82
CA GLU A 265 7.84 10.32 2.76
C GLU A 265 8.37 10.31 4.19
N LYS A 266 7.61 10.95 5.09
CA LYS A 266 7.86 10.98 6.52
C LYS A 266 6.62 10.56 7.27
N THR A 267 6.77 9.58 8.13
CA THR A 267 5.67 9.07 8.93
C THR A 267 5.41 9.95 10.15
N ILE A 268 4.17 10.37 10.37
CA ILE A 268 3.75 11.16 11.53
C ILE A 268 3.45 10.23 12.72
N ARG A 269 3.95 10.61 13.90
CA ARG A 269 3.69 9.96 15.19
C ARG A 269 3.55 11.00 16.30
N TRP A 270 2.97 10.59 17.43
CA TRP A 270 3.00 11.37 18.66
C TRP A 270 4.43 11.46 19.21
N PRO A 271 4.82 12.61 19.82
CA PRO A 271 6.15 12.76 20.43
C PRO A 271 6.45 11.64 21.45
N GLY A 272 7.66 11.08 21.45
CA GLY A 272 8.03 9.93 22.28
C GLY A 272 7.95 8.58 21.55
N HIS A 273 7.20 8.48 20.46
CA HIS A 273 7.12 7.24 19.68
C HIS A 273 8.46 6.88 19.03
N TRP A 274 9.07 7.82 18.31
CA TRP A 274 10.31 7.59 17.55
C TRP A 274 11.48 7.27 18.48
N GLU A 275 11.54 7.92 19.64
CA GLU A 275 12.52 7.64 20.68
C GLU A 275 12.34 6.21 21.24
N GLY A 276 11.09 5.83 21.54
CA GLY A 276 10.78 4.48 22.01
C GLY A 276 11.09 3.40 20.97
N ALA A 277 10.71 3.63 19.70
CA ALA A 277 11.03 2.73 18.60
C ALA A 277 12.55 2.59 18.40
N ARG A 278 13.31 3.68 18.59
CA ARG A 278 14.77 3.66 18.48
C ARG A 278 15.41 2.81 19.56
N VAL A 279 14.94 2.91 20.80
CA VAL A 279 15.39 2.04 21.89
C VAL A 279 15.15 0.57 21.53
N LEU A 280 13.96 0.23 21.01
CA LEU A 280 13.67 -1.15 20.59
C LEU A 280 14.60 -1.63 19.48
N LYS A 281 14.84 -0.78 18.47
CA LYS A 281 15.79 -1.04 17.38
C LYS A 281 17.22 -1.27 17.89
N GLU A 282 17.73 -0.36 18.71
CA GLU A 282 19.12 -0.41 19.23
C GLU A 282 19.35 -1.56 20.21
N CYS A 283 18.30 -2.02 20.90
CA CYS A 283 18.34 -3.22 21.74
C CYS A 283 18.23 -4.54 20.94
N GLY A 284 18.09 -4.49 19.60
CA GLY A 284 17.88 -5.67 18.76
C GLY A 284 16.50 -6.32 18.93
N ALA A 285 15.55 -5.64 19.59
CA ALA A 285 14.21 -6.18 19.82
C ALA A 285 13.36 -6.21 18.54
N LEU A 286 13.83 -5.58 17.46
CA LEU A 286 13.20 -5.54 16.14
C LEU A 286 13.96 -6.37 15.08
N ASP A 287 15.03 -7.09 15.46
CA ASP A 287 15.85 -7.85 14.48
C ASP A 287 15.20 -9.18 14.05
N SER A 288 14.13 -9.60 14.74
CA SER A 288 13.41 -10.86 14.51
C SER A 288 12.11 -10.72 13.70
N THR A 289 11.87 -9.54 13.13
CA THR A 289 10.80 -9.27 12.16
C THR A 289 11.35 -9.21 10.74
#